data_AF-A0A366X2W6-F1
#
_entry.id   AF-A0A366X2W6-F1
#
_cell.length_a   1.000
_cell.length_b   1.000
_cell.length_c   1.000
_cell.angle_alpha   90.00
_cell.angle_beta   90.00
_cell.angle_gamma   90.00
#
_symmetry.space_group_name_H-M   'P 1'
#
loop_
_entity.id
_entity.type
_entity.pdbx_description
1 polymer ?
#
loop_
_entity_poly.entity_id
_entity_poly.type
_entity_poly.pdbx_seq_one_letter_code
_entity_poly.pdbx_strand_id
1 'polypeptide(L)'
;MMDTAAFLADAWVSLCAALGAATVLLRLQDLVQRPEIAKRFQFCLWVLVVLMLARIGHWGGWGWLFSAVTNICAALIPLAALVLSEGLMRRHAPPVLKQVCAWGGVIFGLLGLFQFSSVEITRLAGLLLFQLFGLGGVALFVLRRDKDSLSSAENRTINWISLSFLLILPFLATDFMRGTALDLPVRLGGVAVLGLCWLSIGMNRSGLRPWDTLRGFGIVIVMAVLLPLIFSGIVPVDMRSGVQLIAIILSTLMLLAIWQAAIALRIEDRQLIALREIADVEGQGPQASLTLLRRAAGSPDVILVEEADLMDMNLDDLRASFTTTPVQQLGATDDEQVNWLFARFDATHAVFLSGTPMRVVMLNSPEIAALDSTGAALRAVQRMARVLVNGAQA
;
A
#
# COMPACT_ATOMS: atom_id res chain seq x y z
N MET A 1 0.03 -20.22 -34.79
CA MET A 1 -0.76 -20.57 -33.59
C MET A 1 -0.12 -19.88 -32.41
N MET A 2 -0.87 -19.06 -31.66
CA MET A 2 -0.36 -18.54 -30.38
C MET A 2 -0.07 -19.70 -29.45
N ASP A 3 1.10 -19.68 -28.84
CA ASP A 3 1.41 -20.55 -27.72
C ASP A 3 0.50 -20.15 -26.55
N THR A 4 -0.51 -20.99 -26.27
CA THR A 4 -1.56 -20.71 -25.28
C THR A 4 -0.96 -20.51 -23.89
N ALA A 5 0.11 -21.24 -23.55
CA ALA A 5 0.80 -21.12 -22.28
C ALA A 5 1.47 -19.74 -22.14
N ALA A 6 2.15 -19.27 -23.19
CA ALA A 6 2.77 -17.95 -23.21
C ALA A 6 1.73 -16.83 -23.07
N PHE A 7 0.61 -16.93 -23.78
CA PHE A 7 -0.49 -15.98 -23.66
C PHE A 7 -1.07 -15.94 -22.24
N LEU A 8 -1.34 -17.09 -21.63
CA LEU A 8 -1.88 -17.18 -20.28
C LEU A 8 -0.92 -16.56 -19.25
N ALA A 9 0.38 -16.83 -19.37
CA ALA A 9 1.39 -16.25 -18.49
C ALA A 9 1.43 -14.71 -18.61
N ASP A 10 1.50 -14.18 -19.83
CA ASP A 10 1.54 -12.73 -20.05
C ASP A 10 0.25 -12.04 -19.59
N ALA A 11 -0.91 -12.67 -19.85
CA ALA A 11 -2.21 -12.18 -19.43
C ALA A 11 -2.34 -12.16 -17.90
N TRP A 12 -1.86 -13.21 -17.22
CA TRP A 12 -1.86 -13.28 -15.76
C TRP A 12 -0.98 -12.19 -15.13
N VAL A 13 0.24 -12.03 -15.62
CA VAL A 13 1.16 -10.98 -15.16
C VAL A 13 0.54 -9.58 -15.35
N SER A 14 -0.11 -9.35 -16.49
CA SER A 14 -0.80 -8.08 -16.77
C SER A 14 -2.02 -7.86 -15.87
N LEU A 15 -2.81 -8.91 -15.62
CA LEU A 15 -3.95 -8.85 -14.71
C LEU A 15 -3.51 -8.53 -13.28
N CYS A 16 -2.47 -9.20 -12.78
CA CYS A 16 -1.89 -8.90 -11.48
C CYS A 16 -1.43 -7.44 -11.39
N ALA A 17 -0.73 -6.94 -12.42
CA ALA A 17 -0.28 -5.55 -12.48
C ALA A 17 -1.44 -4.55 -12.49
N ALA A 18 -2.52 -4.82 -13.23
CA ALA A 18 -3.73 -4.00 -13.23
C ALA A 18 -4.37 -3.96 -11.84
N LEU A 19 -4.53 -5.11 -11.19
CA LEU A 19 -5.10 -5.21 -9.84
C LEU A 19 -4.22 -4.52 -8.80
N GLY A 20 -2.89 -4.65 -8.90
CA GLY A 20 -1.93 -3.97 -8.03
C GLY A 20 -2.03 -2.45 -8.17
N ALA A 21 -2.03 -1.93 -9.40
CA ALA A 21 -2.19 -0.50 -9.67
C ALA A 21 -3.57 0.03 -9.22
N ALA A 22 -4.65 -0.75 -9.43
CA ALA A 22 -5.97 -0.41 -8.94
C ALA A 22 -6.03 -0.37 -7.40
N THR A 23 -5.32 -1.28 -6.72
CA THR A 23 -5.23 -1.28 -5.25
C THR A 23 -4.57 0.00 -4.73
N VAL A 24 -3.47 0.45 -5.36
CA VAL A 24 -2.83 1.74 -5.04
C VAL A 24 -3.78 2.90 -5.34
N LEU A 25 -4.48 2.86 -6.47
CA LEU A 25 -5.42 3.90 -6.89
C LEU A 25 -6.55 4.10 -5.86
N LEU A 26 -7.11 3.01 -5.35
CA LEU A 26 -8.16 3.02 -4.32
C LEU A 26 -7.67 3.52 -2.95
N ARG A 27 -6.36 3.55 -2.74
CA ARG A 27 -5.69 3.98 -1.49
C ARG A 27 -4.92 5.28 -1.66
N LEU A 28 -5.09 5.95 -2.78
CA LEU A 28 -4.23 7.07 -3.15
C LEU A 28 -4.37 8.27 -2.20
N GLN A 29 -5.56 8.47 -1.64
CA GLN A 29 -5.83 9.54 -0.67
C GLN A 29 -5.09 9.29 0.65
N ASP A 30 -5.02 8.03 1.08
CA ASP A 30 -4.29 7.59 2.28
C ASP A 30 -2.77 7.78 2.06
N LEU A 31 -2.30 7.57 0.83
CA LEU A 31 -0.89 7.65 0.44
C LEU A 31 -0.36 9.07 0.20
N VAL A 32 -1.20 9.98 -0.28
CA VAL A 32 -0.78 11.32 -0.73
C VAL A 32 -1.70 12.39 -0.15
N GLN A 33 -1.22 13.09 0.87
CA GLN A 33 -1.98 14.18 1.51
C GLN A 33 -2.17 15.42 0.63
N ARG A 34 -1.36 15.59 -0.43
CA ARG A 34 -1.44 16.75 -1.32
C ARG A 34 -2.34 16.45 -2.52
N PRO A 35 -3.48 17.16 -2.68
CA PRO A 35 -4.46 16.85 -3.72
C PRO A 35 -3.91 17.02 -5.14
N GLU A 36 -2.98 17.96 -5.34
CA GLU A 36 -2.34 18.19 -6.64
C GLU A 36 -1.44 17.02 -7.09
N ILE A 37 -0.66 16.47 -6.15
CA ILE A 37 0.21 15.31 -6.41
C ILE A 37 -0.65 14.06 -6.58
N ALA A 38 -1.70 13.92 -5.77
CA ALA A 38 -2.65 12.81 -5.88
C ALA A 38 -3.26 12.74 -7.28
N LYS A 39 -3.78 13.85 -7.84
CA LYS A 39 -4.35 13.86 -9.21
C LYS A 39 -3.33 13.44 -10.28
N ARG A 40 -2.08 13.89 -10.17
CA ARG A 40 -1.02 13.54 -11.12
C ARG A 40 -0.63 12.06 -11.01
N PHE A 41 -0.56 11.54 -9.79
CA PHE A 41 -0.29 10.12 -9.57
C PHE A 41 -1.47 9.24 -10.02
N GLN A 42 -2.70 9.71 -9.80
CA GLN A 42 -3.93 9.08 -10.28
C GLN A 42 -3.93 8.92 -11.79
N PHE A 43 -3.53 9.97 -12.52
CA PHE A 43 -3.38 9.91 -13.98
C PHE A 43 -2.37 8.83 -14.40
N CYS A 44 -1.21 8.77 -13.74
CA CYS A 44 -0.20 7.74 -14.00
C CYS A 44 -0.74 6.33 -13.75
N LEU A 45 -1.41 6.10 -12.61
CA LEU A 45 -1.98 4.80 -12.26
C LEU A 45 -3.09 4.39 -13.23
N TRP A 46 -3.97 5.31 -13.66
CA TRP A 46 -4.98 5.01 -14.67
C TRP A 46 -4.39 4.60 -16.01
N VAL A 47 -3.35 5.32 -16.48
CA VAL A 47 -2.63 4.94 -17.71
C VAL A 47 -2.08 3.52 -17.59
N LEU A 48 -1.51 3.16 -16.43
CA LEU A 48 -1.00 1.81 -16.18
C LEU A 48 -2.11 0.75 -16.12
N VAL A 49 -3.21 1.00 -15.41
CA VAL A 49 -4.36 0.07 -15.34
C VAL A 49 -4.94 -0.19 -16.72
N VAL A 50 -5.22 0.87 -17.48
CA VAL A 50 -5.80 0.76 -18.83
C VAL A 50 -4.82 0.05 -19.77
N LEU A 51 -3.52 0.36 -19.70
CA LEU A 51 -2.49 -0.31 -20.47
C LEU A 51 -2.46 -1.82 -20.19
N MET A 52 -2.43 -2.22 -18.92
CA MET A 52 -2.33 -3.62 -18.54
C MET A 52 -3.57 -4.42 -18.95
N LEU A 53 -4.76 -3.85 -18.81
CA LEU A 53 -6.00 -4.49 -19.26
C LEU A 53 -6.08 -4.56 -20.80
N ALA A 54 -5.70 -3.48 -21.48
CA ALA A 54 -5.73 -3.43 -22.95
C ALA A 54 -4.77 -4.44 -23.58
N ARG A 55 -3.61 -4.69 -22.95
CA ARG A 55 -2.65 -5.71 -23.40
C ARG A 55 -3.25 -7.10 -23.47
N ILE A 56 -4.06 -7.49 -22.47
CA ILE A 56 -4.70 -8.81 -22.43
C ILE A 56 -5.55 -9.01 -23.69
N GLY A 57 -6.37 -8.00 -24.04
CA GLY A 57 -7.19 -8.05 -25.25
C GLY A 57 -6.40 -7.94 -26.55
N HIS A 58 -5.32 -7.13 -26.55
CA HIS A 58 -4.44 -6.99 -27.70
C HIS A 58 -3.79 -8.32 -28.06
N TRP A 59 -3.21 -9.00 -27.07
CA TRP A 59 -2.59 -10.31 -27.27
C TRP A 59 -3.62 -11.41 -27.52
N GLY A 60 -4.81 -11.31 -26.92
CA GLY A 60 -5.91 -12.24 -27.17
C GLY A 60 -6.52 -12.12 -28.58
N GLY A 61 -6.11 -11.12 -29.37
CA GLY A 61 -6.64 -10.88 -30.71
C GLY A 61 -8.10 -10.38 -30.71
N TRP A 62 -8.56 -9.79 -29.61
CA TRP A 62 -9.97 -9.39 -29.42
C TRP A 62 -10.40 -8.16 -30.22
N GLY A 63 -9.54 -7.65 -31.11
CA GLY A 63 -9.84 -6.57 -32.03
C GLY A 63 -8.79 -5.46 -32.06
N TRP A 64 -8.90 -4.59 -33.06
CA TRP A 64 -7.95 -3.49 -33.29
C TRP A 64 -7.95 -2.43 -32.17
N LEU A 65 -9.09 -2.25 -31.50
CA LEU A 65 -9.25 -1.25 -30.43
C LEU A 65 -8.27 -1.50 -29.28
N PHE A 66 -8.14 -2.75 -28.83
CA PHE A 66 -7.21 -3.10 -27.76
C PHE A 66 -5.75 -2.81 -28.14
N SER A 67 -5.39 -3.08 -29.39
CA SER A 67 -4.08 -2.78 -29.94
C SER A 67 -3.82 -1.27 -30.00
N ALA A 68 -4.80 -0.48 -30.43
CA ALA A 68 -4.72 0.98 -30.46
C ALA A 68 -4.57 1.56 -29.05
N VAL A 69 -5.43 1.16 -28.11
CA VAL A 69 -5.40 1.60 -26.71
C VAL A 69 -4.07 1.22 -26.05
N THR A 70 -3.56 0.01 -26.28
CA THR A 70 -2.25 -0.42 -25.77
C THR A 70 -1.13 0.51 -26.23
N ASN A 71 -1.09 0.84 -27.53
CA ASN A 71 -0.06 1.74 -28.08
C ASN A 71 -0.20 3.18 -27.57
N ILE A 72 -1.43 3.70 -27.48
CA ILE A 72 -1.70 5.04 -26.94
C ILE A 72 -1.26 5.13 -25.48
N CYS A 73 -1.69 4.18 -24.64
CA CYS A 73 -1.30 4.17 -23.23
C CYS A 73 0.22 3.99 -23.07
N ALA A 74 0.85 3.15 -23.89
CA ALA A 74 2.30 2.98 -23.91
C ALA A 74 3.05 4.28 -24.28
N ALA A 75 2.52 5.07 -25.23
CA ALA A 75 3.04 6.37 -25.60
C ALA A 75 2.81 7.44 -24.50
N LEU A 76 1.77 7.28 -23.67
CA LEU A 76 1.51 8.19 -22.55
C LEU A 76 2.40 7.94 -21.33
N ILE A 77 3.08 6.80 -21.21
CA ILE A 77 3.89 6.45 -20.03
C ILE A 77 4.95 7.53 -19.72
N PRO A 78 5.81 7.97 -20.67
CA PRO A 78 6.85 8.96 -20.35
C PRO A 78 6.26 10.31 -19.95
N LEU A 79 5.13 10.70 -20.57
CA LEU A 79 4.42 11.92 -20.22
C LEU A 79 3.83 11.84 -18.80
N ALA A 80 3.18 10.72 -18.44
CA ALA A 80 2.64 10.50 -17.12
C ALA A 80 3.74 10.52 -16.05
N ALA A 81 4.88 9.87 -16.31
CA ALA A 81 6.05 9.89 -15.44
C ALA A 81 6.62 11.30 -15.25
N LEU A 82 6.68 12.10 -16.33
CA LEU A 82 7.14 13.48 -16.28
C LEU A 82 6.20 14.37 -15.45
N VAL A 83 4.89 14.30 -15.69
CA VAL A 83 3.87 15.06 -14.96
C VAL A 83 3.92 14.74 -13.46
N LEU A 84 4.04 13.46 -13.10
CA LEU A 84 4.21 13.02 -11.73
C LEU A 84 5.51 13.60 -11.11
N SER A 85 6.62 13.51 -11.82
CA SER A 85 7.93 13.99 -11.35
C SER A 85 7.97 15.49 -11.11
N GLU A 86 7.34 16.28 -11.99
CA GLU A 86 7.19 17.73 -11.78
C GLU A 86 6.37 18.06 -10.54
N GLY A 87 5.31 17.28 -10.29
CA GLY A 87 4.46 17.46 -9.10
C GLY A 87 5.22 17.21 -7.81
N LEU A 88 6.07 16.19 -7.82
CA LEU A 88 6.87 15.81 -6.66
C LEU A 88 8.00 16.81 -6.37
N MET A 89 8.68 17.30 -7.41
CA MET A 89 9.83 18.20 -7.24
C MET A 89 9.44 19.68 -7.10
N ARG A 90 8.16 20.03 -7.26
CA ARG A 90 7.65 21.42 -7.26
C ARG A 90 8.41 22.34 -8.23
N ARG A 91 9.03 21.75 -9.26
CA ARG A 91 9.88 22.43 -10.23
C ARG A 91 9.52 21.96 -11.62
N HIS A 92 9.60 22.89 -12.56
CA HIS A 92 9.41 22.58 -13.96
C HIS A 92 10.59 21.80 -14.54
N ALA A 93 10.27 20.74 -15.27
CA ALA A 93 11.21 20.00 -16.08
C ALA A 93 11.80 20.88 -17.19
N PRO A 94 13.03 20.59 -17.66
CA PRO A 94 13.62 21.30 -18.78
C PRO A 94 12.70 21.26 -20.01
N PRO A 95 12.61 22.35 -20.79
CA PRO A 95 11.64 22.48 -21.88
C PRO A 95 11.83 21.39 -22.95
N VAL A 96 13.07 20.98 -23.19
CA VAL A 96 13.40 19.90 -24.12
C VAL A 96 12.75 18.58 -23.70
N LEU A 97 12.85 18.19 -22.43
CA LEU A 97 12.25 16.95 -21.94
C LEU A 97 10.72 16.99 -22.03
N LYS A 98 10.11 18.16 -21.75
CA LYS A 98 8.66 18.37 -21.93
C LYS A 98 8.22 18.18 -23.37
N GLN A 99 8.92 18.83 -24.30
CA GLN A 99 8.60 18.78 -25.72
C GLN A 99 8.77 17.35 -26.25
N VAL A 100 9.85 16.65 -25.87
CA VAL A 100 10.08 15.26 -26.26
C VAL A 100 8.95 14.35 -25.74
N CYS A 101 8.59 14.43 -24.46
CA CYS A 101 7.52 13.60 -23.91
C CYS A 101 6.13 13.95 -24.49
N ALA A 102 5.84 15.23 -24.72
CA ALA A 102 4.56 15.69 -25.25
C ALA A 102 4.39 15.33 -26.74
N TRP A 103 5.33 15.75 -27.59
CA TRP A 103 5.29 15.45 -29.02
C TRP A 103 5.45 13.97 -29.28
N GLY A 104 6.35 13.28 -28.56
CA GLY A 104 6.47 11.83 -28.66
C GLY A 104 5.19 11.10 -28.28
N GLY A 105 4.52 11.51 -27.19
CA GLY A 105 3.23 10.96 -26.80
C GLY A 105 2.15 11.13 -27.87
N VAL A 106 2.07 12.30 -28.50
CA VAL A 106 1.12 12.57 -29.59
C VAL A 106 1.46 11.78 -30.85
N ILE A 107 2.72 11.84 -31.30
CA ILE A 107 3.17 11.17 -32.54
C ILE A 107 2.99 9.66 -32.42
N PHE A 108 3.50 9.03 -31.35
CA PHE A 108 3.39 7.59 -31.18
C PHE A 108 1.96 7.14 -30.81
N GLY A 109 1.18 7.99 -30.13
CA GLY A 109 -0.23 7.74 -29.89
C GLY A 109 -1.04 7.69 -31.19
N LEU A 110 -0.84 8.67 -32.08
CA LEU A 110 -1.49 8.70 -33.40
C LEU A 110 -1.00 7.56 -34.29
N LEU A 111 0.31 7.29 -34.34
CA LEU A 111 0.87 6.12 -35.05
C LEU A 111 0.32 4.79 -34.51
N GLY A 112 -0.09 4.74 -33.24
CA GLY A 112 -0.74 3.58 -32.63
C GLY A 112 -2.11 3.26 -33.22
N LEU A 113 -2.82 4.27 -33.76
CA LEU A 113 -4.11 4.10 -34.46
C LEU A 113 -3.92 3.47 -35.84
N PHE A 114 -2.80 3.73 -36.49
CA PHE A 114 -2.51 3.26 -37.84
C PHE A 114 -1.66 1.97 -37.79
N GLN A 115 -2.32 0.82 -37.97
CA GLN A 115 -1.67 -0.51 -37.87
C GLN A 115 -1.24 -1.07 -39.23
N PHE A 116 -0.38 -0.34 -39.93
CA PHE A 116 0.21 -0.82 -41.17
C PHE A 116 1.30 -1.85 -40.89
N SER A 117 1.14 -3.08 -41.42
CA SER A 117 2.08 -4.19 -41.22
C SER A 117 3.50 -3.87 -41.70
N SER A 118 3.65 -3.05 -42.75
CA SER A 118 4.96 -2.67 -43.32
C SER A 118 5.82 -1.78 -42.40
N VAL A 119 5.22 -1.10 -41.42
CA VAL A 119 5.93 -0.15 -40.53
C VAL A 119 5.94 -0.64 -39.08
N GLU A 120 5.46 -1.86 -38.83
CA GLU A 120 5.25 -2.37 -37.48
C GLU A 120 6.54 -2.45 -36.66
N ILE A 121 7.61 -3.01 -37.24
CA ILE A 121 8.92 -3.12 -36.59
C ILE A 121 9.49 -1.74 -36.25
N THR A 122 9.48 -0.82 -37.22
CA THR A 122 9.98 0.55 -37.05
C THR A 122 9.19 1.30 -35.99
N ARG A 123 7.87 1.12 -35.96
CA ARG A 123 6.99 1.73 -34.95
C ARG A 123 7.29 1.20 -33.55
N LEU A 124 7.43 -0.12 -33.38
CA LEU A 124 7.74 -0.75 -32.09
C LEU A 124 9.14 -0.35 -31.60
N ALA A 125 10.14 -0.34 -32.48
CA ALA A 125 11.48 0.13 -32.17
C ALA A 125 11.50 1.62 -31.78
N GLY A 126 10.76 2.46 -32.52
CA GLY A 126 10.59 3.88 -32.20
C GLY A 126 9.91 4.10 -30.85
N LEU A 127 8.85 3.34 -30.55
CA LEU A 127 8.15 3.40 -29.27
C LEU A 127 9.04 2.96 -28.11
N LEU A 128 9.82 1.90 -28.28
CA LEU A 128 10.81 1.44 -27.31
C LEU A 128 11.85 2.54 -27.04
N LEU A 129 12.47 3.10 -28.09
CA LEU A 129 13.45 4.17 -27.93
C LEU A 129 12.85 5.38 -27.24
N PHE A 130 11.64 5.78 -27.64
CA PHE A 130 10.92 6.88 -26.99
C PHE A 130 10.68 6.62 -25.50
N GLN A 131 10.28 5.41 -25.13
CA GLN A 131 10.10 5.05 -23.73
C GLN A 131 11.42 5.03 -22.96
N LEU A 132 12.49 4.47 -23.53
CA LEU A 132 13.80 4.43 -22.89
C LEU A 132 14.37 5.84 -22.67
N PHE A 133 14.33 6.71 -23.68
CA PHE A 133 14.81 8.08 -23.56
C PHE A 133 13.89 8.94 -22.71
N GLY A 134 12.57 8.75 -22.80
CA GLY A 134 11.60 9.49 -22.02
C GLY A 134 11.68 9.16 -20.52
N LEU A 135 11.56 7.88 -20.16
CA LEU A 135 11.67 7.43 -18.77
C LEU A 135 13.09 7.59 -18.22
N GLY A 136 14.12 7.31 -19.02
CA GLY A 136 15.51 7.55 -18.63
C GLY A 136 15.80 9.03 -18.41
N GLY A 137 15.25 9.91 -19.26
CA GLY A 137 15.33 11.36 -19.11
C GLY A 137 14.61 11.85 -17.86
N VAL A 138 13.42 11.33 -17.56
CA VAL A 138 12.69 11.62 -16.31
C VAL A 138 13.47 11.13 -15.09
N ALA A 139 14.00 9.90 -15.10
CA ALA A 139 14.82 9.36 -14.01
C ALA A 139 16.07 10.23 -13.79
N LEU A 140 16.78 10.61 -14.85
CA LEU A 140 17.95 11.48 -14.76
C LEU A 140 17.61 12.88 -14.23
N PHE A 141 16.48 13.44 -14.67
CA PHE A 141 15.96 14.72 -14.17
C PHE A 141 15.69 14.65 -12.66
N VAL A 142 15.11 13.56 -12.18
CA VAL A 142 14.84 13.33 -10.76
C VAL A 142 16.12 13.08 -9.95
N LEU A 143 17.12 12.40 -10.53
CA LEU A 143 18.42 12.14 -9.89
C LEU A 143 19.29 13.39 -9.77
N ARG A 144 19.22 14.32 -10.74
CA ARG A 144 19.97 15.58 -10.74
C ARG A 144 19.34 16.70 -9.92
N ARG A 145 18.29 16.40 -9.15
CA ARG A 145 17.62 17.40 -8.34
C ARG A 145 18.51 17.94 -7.23
N ASP A 146 18.20 19.16 -6.82
CA ASP A 146 18.77 19.77 -5.61
C ASP A 146 18.08 19.20 -4.36
N LYS A 147 18.86 18.52 -3.51
CA LYS A 147 18.33 17.86 -2.31
C LYS A 147 18.09 18.86 -1.17
N ASP A 148 18.75 20.01 -1.17
CA ASP A 148 18.71 20.95 -0.05
C ASP A 148 17.40 21.77 -0.05
N SER A 149 16.73 21.81 -1.20
CA SER A 149 15.43 22.49 -1.37
C SER A 149 14.21 21.73 -0.83
N LEU A 150 14.38 20.47 -0.38
CA LEU A 150 13.28 19.56 -0.02
C LEU A 150 13.50 18.92 1.35
N SER A 151 12.40 18.60 2.04
CA SER A 151 12.50 17.88 3.31
C SER A 151 13.08 16.47 3.13
N SER A 152 13.65 15.89 4.20
CA SER A 152 14.22 14.54 4.15
C SER A 152 13.21 13.46 3.76
N ALA A 153 11.94 13.64 4.13
CA ALA A 153 10.85 12.74 3.77
C ALA A 153 10.48 12.84 2.27
N GLU A 154 10.42 14.06 1.72
CA GLU A 154 10.19 14.28 0.29
C GLU A 154 11.35 13.73 -0.55
N ASN A 155 12.60 13.97 -0.12
CA ASN A 155 13.77 13.43 -0.79
C ASN A 155 13.79 11.89 -0.82
N ARG A 156 13.33 11.26 0.26
CA ARG A 156 13.19 9.80 0.29
C ARG A 156 12.15 9.32 -0.71
N THR A 157 10.97 9.95 -0.71
CA THR A 157 9.86 9.68 -1.63
C THR A 157 10.31 9.78 -3.09
N ILE A 158 11.00 10.86 -3.44
CA ILE A 158 11.47 11.12 -4.80
C ILE A 158 12.57 10.14 -5.21
N ASN A 159 13.49 9.76 -4.32
CA ASN A 159 14.50 8.74 -4.61
C ASN A 159 13.87 7.40 -4.97
N TRP A 160 12.84 6.97 -4.24
CA TRP A 160 12.15 5.71 -4.50
C TRP A 160 11.40 5.72 -5.82
N ILE A 161 10.70 6.81 -6.13
CA ILE A 161 10.03 6.97 -7.42
C ILE A 161 11.04 6.99 -8.58
N SER A 162 12.20 7.63 -8.38
CA SER A 162 13.31 7.58 -9.33
C SER A 162 13.84 6.16 -9.53
N LEU A 163 14.01 5.40 -8.44
CA LEU A 163 14.43 4.01 -8.48
C LEU A 163 13.41 3.16 -9.24
N SER A 164 12.10 3.39 -9.02
CA SER A 164 11.03 2.72 -9.76
C SER A 164 11.13 2.99 -11.26
N PHE A 165 11.35 4.24 -11.69
CA PHE A 165 11.52 4.53 -13.13
C PHE A 165 12.73 3.83 -13.73
N LEU A 166 13.84 3.79 -13.01
CA LEU A 166 15.06 3.10 -13.46
C LEU A 166 14.86 1.58 -13.50
N LEU A 167 14.19 1.02 -12.50
CA LEU A 167 13.85 -0.39 -12.42
C LEU A 167 12.89 -0.80 -13.55
N ILE A 168 11.98 0.07 -13.96
CA ILE A 168 11.02 -0.21 -15.03
C ILE A 168 11.70 -0.40 -16.39
N LEU A 169 12.78 0.35 -16.69
CA LEU A 169 13.45 0.33 -18.00
C LEU A 169 13.83 -1.09 -18.51
N PRO A 170 14.57 -1.93 -17.76
CA PRO A 170 14.93 -3.26 -18.24
C PRO A 170 13.71 -4.17 -18.44
N PHE A 171 12.72 -4.11 -17.53
CA PHE A 171 11.50 -4.92 -17.67
C PHE A 171 10.62 -4.46 -18.83
N LEU A 172 10.55 -3.15 -19.08
CA LEU A 172 9.83 -2.58 -20.21
C LEU A 172 10.44 -3.01 -21.54
N ALA A 173 11.77 -3.06 -21.63
CA ALA A 173 12.45 -3.55 -22.83
C ALA A 173 12.03 -4.98 -23.20
N THR A 174 11.77 -5.84 -22.20
CA THR A 174 11.31 -7.22 -22.45
C THR A 174 9.96 -7.28 -23.19
N ASP A 175 9.10 -6.27 -23.06
CA ASP A 175 7.81 -6.22 -23.75
C ASP A 175 7.97 -6.09 -25.28
N PHE A 176 9.10 -5.53 -25.74
CA PHE A 176 9.41 -5.27 -27.15
C PHE A 176 10.39 -6.27 -27.76
N MET A 177 11.06 -7.08 -26.94
CA MET A 177 12.08 -8.04 -27.39
C MET A 177 11.51 -9.35 -27.95
N ARG A 178 10.20 -9.61 -27.81
CA ARG A 178 9.60 -10.86 -28.31
C ARG A 178 9.70 -10.95 -29.84
N GLY A 179 10.22 -12.06 -30.35
CA GLY A 179 10.47 -12.27 -31.78
C GLY A 179 11.80 -11.69 -32.30
N THR A 180 12.68 -11.23 -31.40
CA THR A 180 14.07 -10.86 -31.73
C THR A 180 15.04 -11.97 -31.29
N ALA A 181 16.35 -11.78 -31.48
CA ALA A 181 17.39 -12.75 -31.10
C ALA A 181 17.42 -13.10 -29.59
N LEU A 182 16.81 -12.25 -28.73
CA LEU A 182 16.67 -12.45 -27.29
C LEU A 182 15.17 -12.67 -26.96
N ASP A 183 14.60 -13.77 -27.47
CA ASP A 183 13.19 -14.10 -27.27
C ASP A 183 12.93 -14.55 -25.82
N LEU A 184 12.49 -13.60 -24.98
CA LEU A 184 12.09 -13.91 -23.62
C LEU A 184 10.71 -14.58 -23.59
N PRO A 185 10.54 -15.64 -22.79
CA PRO A 185 9.34 -16.44 -22.82
C PRO A 185 8.14 -15.73 -22.19
N VAL A 186 8.36 -14.71 -21.36
CA VAL A 186 7.35 -13.85 -20.74
C VAL A 186 7.73 -12.39 -20.83
N ARG A 187 6.74 -11.53 -21.02
CA ARG A 187 6.84 -10.08 -20.98
C ARG A 187 6.75 -9.58 -19.54
N LEU A 188 7.84 -9.02 -19.02
CA LEU A 188 7.98 -8.65 -17.62
C LEU A 188 7.53 -7.21 -17.30
N GLY A 189 7.00 -6.46 -18.26
CA GLY A 189 6.52 -5.09 -18.02
C GLY A 189 5.47 -4.98 -16.90
N GLY A 190 4.62 -6.00 -16.71
CA GLY A 190 3.67 -6.04 -15.58
C GLY A 190 4.35 -6.19 -14.21
N VAL A 191 5.46 -6.94 -14.13
CA VAL A 191 6.28 -7.04 -12.91
C VAL A 191 6.88 -5.67 -12.55
N ALA A 192 7.28 -4.90 -13.56
CA ALA A 192 7.77 -3.54 -13.38
C ALA A 192 6.73 -2.62 -12.70
N VAL A 193 5.48 -2.70 -13.16
CA VAL A 193 4.35 -1.97 -12.59
C VAL A 193 4.06 -2.41 -11.16
N LEU A 194 4.08 -3.71 -10.89
CA LEU A 194 3.95 -4.24 -9.53
C LEU A 194 5.07 -3.74 -8.62
N GLY A 195 6.30 -3.67 -9.10
CA GLY A 195 7.43 -3.11 -8.36
C GLY A 195 7.22 -1.64 -8.00
N LEU A 196 6.71 -0.84 -8.95
CA LEU A 196 6.34 0.55 -8.69
C LEU A 196 5.22 0.65 -7.65
N CYS A 197 4.18 -0.18 -7.74
CA CYS A 197 3.07 -0.19 -6.79
C CYS A 197 3.54 -0.57 -5.38
N TRP A 198 4.39 -1.60 -5.28
CA TRP A 198 5.02 -2.03 -4.04
C TRP A 198 5.79 -0.90 -3.36
N LEU A 199 6.70 -0.28 -4.10
CA LEU A 199 7.54 0.80 -3.59
C LEU A 199 6.69 2.00 -3.17
N SER A 200 5.65 2.33 -3.95
CA SER A 200 4.73 3.44 -3.65
C SER A 200 3.97 3.25 -2.33
N ILE A 201 3.52 2.03 -2.02
CA ILE A 201 2.84 1.74 -0.75
C ILE A 201 3.84 1.67 0.41
N GLY A 202 5.00 1.04 0.19
CA GLY A 202 6.03 0.89 1.22
C GLY A 202 6.56 2.23 1.76
N MET A 203 6.47 3.30 0.96
CA MET A 203 6.89 4.65 1.32
C MET A 203 6.06 5.29 2.43
N ASN A 204 4.78 4.93 2.58
CA ASN A 204 3.87 5.63 3.48
C ASN A 204 3.77 5.01 4.88
N ARG A 205 4.50 3.92 5.13
CA ARG A 205 4.50 3.25 6.44
C ARG A 205 5.45 3.94 7.41
N SER A 206 4.88 4.60 8.41
CA SER A 206 5.61 5.31 9.45
C SER A 206 6.24 4.33 10.45
N GLY A 207 7.39 3.74 10.10
CA GLY A 207 8.13 2.86 11.01
C GLY A 207 9.04 1.84 10.35
N LEU A 208 8.81 1.52 9.08
CA LEU A 208 9.66 0.60 8.34
C LEU A 208 10.92 1.30 7.84
N ARG A 209 12.09 0.68 8.04
CA ARG A 209 13.31 1.20 7.43
C ARG A 209 13.25 0.95 5.92
N PRO A 210 13.79 1.85 5.09
CA PRO A 210 13.89 1.68 3.63
C PRO A 210 14.42 0.30 3.20
N TRP A 211 15.35 -0.24 3.99
CA TRP A 211 15.97 -1.55 3.77
C TRP A 211 15.01 -2.72 4.00
N ASP A 212 14.01 -2.59 4.86
CA ASP A 212 13.08 -3.68 5.16
C ASP A 212 12.12 -3.89 3.98
N THR A 213 11.68 -2.81 3.34
CA THR A 213 10.89 -2.88 2.09
C THR A 213 11.68 -3.54 0.96
N LEU A 214 12.97 -3.22 0.84
CA LEU A 214 13.84 -3.80 -0.20
C LEU A 214 14.18 -5.27 0.09
N ARG A 215 14.41 -5.63 1.36
CA ARG A 215 14.58 -7.02 1.80
C ARG A 215 13.34 -7.85 1.51
N GLY A 216 12.15 -7.33 1.83
CA GLY A 216 10.88 -7.99 1.52
C GLY A 216 10.74 -8.26 0.01
N PHE A 217 11.04 -7.26 -0.82
CA PHE A 217 11.06 -7.42 -2.27
C PHE A 217 12.07 -8.48 -2.75
N GLY A 218 13.28 -8.48 -2.19
CA GLY A 218 14.30 -9.49 -2.47
C GLY A 218 13.87 -10.91 -2.07
N ILE A 219 13.24 -11.07 -0.90
CA ILE A 219 12.69 -12.35 -0.44
C ILE A 219 11.62 -12.86 -1.41
N VAL A 220 10.71 -11.99 -1.88
CA VAL A 220 9.67 -12.36 -2.84
C VAL A 220 10.30 -12.85 -4.16
N ILE A 221 11.33 -12.18 -4.66
CA ILE A 221 12.07 -12.63 -5.86
C ILE A 221 12.71 -14.00 -5.62
N VAL A 222 13.41 -14.18 -4.50
CA VAL A 222 14.06 -15.45 -4.15
C VAL A 222 13.04 -16.58 -4.06
N MET A 223 11.92 -16.36 -3.38
CA MET A 223 10.85 -17.36 -3.27
C MET A 223 10.21 -17.67 -4.62
N ALA A 224 10.01 -16.67 -5.49
CA ALA A 224 9.47 -16.87 -6.82
C ALA A 224 10.40 -17.66 -7.75
N VAL A 225 11.71 -17.68 -7.48
CA VAL A 225 12.69 -18.52 -8.20
C VAL A 225 12.81 -19.92 -7.58
N LEU A 226 12.85 -20.01 -6.24
CA LEU A 226 13.00 -21.29 -5.54
C LEU A 226 11.81 -22.22 -5.74
N LEU A 227 10.58 -21.70 -5.73
CA LEU A 227 9.37 -22.53 -5.88
C LEU A 227 9.34 -23.29 -7.22
N PRO A 228 9.51 -22.64 -8.39
CA PRO A 228 9.66 -23.33 -9.67
C PRO A 228 10.86 -24.25 -9.74
N LEU A 229 11.98 -23.89 -9.12
CA LEU A 229 13.18 -24.73 -9.10
C LEU A 229 12.92 -26.06 -8.39
N ILE A 230 12.27 -26.02 -7.22
CA ILE A 230 11.86 -27.23 -6.49
C ILE A 230 10.87 -28.04 -7.33
N PHE A 231 9.88 -27.37 -7.94
CA PHE A 231 8.89 -28.02 -8.80
C PHE A 231 9.53 -28.73 -10.01
N SER A 232 10.57 -28.13 -10.61
CA SER A 232 11.33 -28.71 -11.71
C SER A 232 12.10 -29.99 -11.34
N GLY A 233 12.37 -30.21 -10.05
CA GLY A 233 12.95 -31.45 -9.54
C GLY A 233 11.95 -32.61 -9.44
N ILE A 234 10.65 -32.31 -9.46
CA ILE A 234 9.56 -33.30 -9.36
C ILE A 234 9.00 -33.61 -10.74
N VAL A 235 8.82 -32.57 -11.56
CA VAL A 235 8.27 -32.68 -12.92
C VAL A 235 9.31 -32.14 -13.90
N PRO A 236 9.62 -32.85 -15.01
CA PRO A 236 10.49 -32.30 -16.03
C PRO A 236 9.82 -31.07 -16.66
N VAL A 237 10.38 -29.89 -16.38
CA VAL A 237 9.88 -28.61 -16.90
C VAL A 237 10.95 -28.01 -17.80
N ASP A 238 10.56 -27.70 -19.04
CA ASP A 238 11.43 -26.97 -19.98
C ASP A 238 11.79 -25.59 -19.43
N MET A 239 12.99 -25.09 -19.75
CA MET A 239 13.47 -23.77 -19.32
C MET A 239 12.45 -22.64 -19.60
N ARG A 240 11.77 -22.70 -20.75
CA ARG A 240 10.73 -21.75 -21.16
C ARG A 240 9.54 -21.74 -20.20
N SER A 241 9.00 -22.92 -19.88
CA SER A 241 7.90 -23.11 -18.95
C SER A 241 8.32 -22.77 -17.51
N GLY A 242 9.57 -23.03 -17.14
CA GLY A 242 10.14 -22.63 -15.85
C GLY A 242 10.12 -21.12 -15.65
N VAL A 243 10.60 -20.35 -16.63
CA VAL A 243 10.57 -18.87 -16.58
C VAL A 243 9.13 -18.34 -16.56
N GLN A 244 8.21 -18.98 -17.29
CA GLN A 244 6.78 -18.63 -17.23
C GLN A 244 6.21 -18.82 -15.83
N LEU A 245 6.53 -19.94 -15.19
CA LEU A 245 6.08 -20.24 -13.83
C LEU A 245 6.67 -19.24 -12.81
N ILE A 246 7.97 -18.90 -12.94
CA ILE A 246 8.61 -17.85 -12.12
C ILE A 246 7.85 -16.53 -12.24
N ALA A 247 7.53 -16.10 -13.46
CA ALA A 247 6.82 -14.84 -13.69
C ALA A 247 5.41 -14.84 -13.08
N ILE A 248 4.66 -15.94 -13.23
CA ILE A 248 3.31 -16.12 -12.64
C ILE A 248 3.36 -16.07 -11.11
N ILE A 249 4.31 -16.81 -10.50
CA ILE A 249 4.45 -16.84 -9.04
C ILE A 249 4.89 -15.47 -8.53
N LEU A 250 5.88 -14.85 -9.19
CA LEU A 250 6.37 -13.52 -8.83
C LEU A 250 5.25 -12.49 -8.86
N SER A 251 4.47 -12.42 -9.95
CA SER A 251 3.38 -11.46 -10.07
C SER A 251 2.28 -11.68 -9.02
N THR A 252 1.98 -12.94 -8.71
CA THR A 252 0.99 -13.32 -7.69
C THR A 252 1.43 -12.92 -6.28
N LEU A 253 2.67 -13.27 -5.91
CA LEU A 253 3.22 -12.93 -4.60
C LEU A 253 3.32 -11.42 -4.41
N MET A 254 3.76 -10.69 -5.44
CA MET A 254 3.81 -9.24 -5.41
C MET A 254 2.43 -8.60 -5.25
N LEU A 255 1.42 -9.07 -6.00
CA LEU A 255 0.04 -8.60 -5.85
C LEU A 255 -0.48 -8.85 -4.43
N LEU A 256 -0.30 -10.07 -3.91
CA LEU A 256 -0.76 -10.43 -2.57
C LEU A 256 -0.13 -9.52 -1.52
N ALA A 257 1.18 -9.28 -1.62
CA ALA A 257 1.83 -8.49 -0.61
C ALA A 257 1.66 -6.96 -0.79
N ILE A 258 1.34 -6.47 -2.01
CA ILE A 258 0.72 -5.14 -2.21
C ILE A 258 -0.63 -5.04 -1.50
N TRP A 259 -1.47 -6.06 -1.65
CA TRP A 259 -2.81 -6.10 -1.05
C TRP A 259 -2.74 -6.13 0.48
N GLN A 260 -1.88 -6.98 1.05
CA GLN A 260 -1.59 -7.00 2.48
C GLN A 260 -1.04 -5.65 2.95
N ALA A 261 -0.17 -5.03 2.15
CA ALA A 261 0.37 -3.74 2.49
C ALA A 261 -0.72 -2.66 2.59
N ALA A 262 -1.65 -2.67 1.63
CA ALA A 262 -2.82 -1.80 1.58
C ALA A 262 -3.83 -2.05 2.72
N ILE A 263 -4.03 -3.30 3.14
CA ILE A 263 -4.90 -3.62 4.30
C ILE A 263 -4.31 -3.04 5.58
N ALA A 264 -3.00 -3.20 5.82
CA ALA A 264 -2.44 -2.70 7.07
C ALA A 264 -2.44 -1.16 7.15
N LEU A 265 -2.35 -0.44 6.03
CA LEU A 265 -2.56 1.01 6.01
C LEU A 265 -3.95 1.42 6.54
N ARG A 266 -5.01 0.66 6.19
CA ARG A 266 -6.35 0.92 6.73
C ARG A 266 -6.42 0.77 8.24
N ILE A 267 -5.66 -0.16 8.80
CA ILE A 267 -5.65 -0.41 10.23
C ILE A 267 -4.95 0.75 10.95
N GLU A 268 -3.81 1.22 10.42
CA GLU A 268 -3.09 2.38 10.94
C GLU A 268 -3.94 3.66 10.85
N ASP A 269 -4.61 3.94 9.72
CA ASP A 269 -5.46 5.11 9.57
C ASP A 269 -6.65 5.11 10.53
N ARG A 270 -7.29 3.94 10.77
CA ARG A 270 -8.36 3.82 11.77
C ARG A 270 -7.88 4.17 13.16
N GLN A 271 -6.67 3.76 13.53
CA GLN A 271 -6.09 4.10 14.83
C GLN A 271 -5.81 5.60 14.96
N LEU A 272 -5.31 6.25 13.91
CA LEU A 272 -5.07 7.70 13.91
C LEU A 272 -6.36 8.51 13.89
N ILE A 273 -7.38 8.08 13.16
CA ILE A 273 -8.72 8.69 13.16
C ILE A 273 -9.34 8.54 14.54
N ALA A 274 -9.26 7.35 15.15
CA ALA A 274 -9.70 7.16 16.53
C ALA A 274 -8.96 8.13 17.46
N LEU A 275 -7.63 8.23 17.39
CA LEU A 275 -6.84 9.17 18.20
C LEU A 275 -7.20 10.64 17.96
N ARG A 276 -7.54 11.03 16.73
CA ARG A 276 -7.97 12.39 16.38
C ARG A 276 -9.37 12.69 16.87
N GLU A 277 -10.30 11.76 16.71
CA GLU A 277 -11.67 11.86 17.24
C GLU A 277 -11.69 11.83 18.78
N ILE A 278 -10.72 11.16 19.40
CA ILE A 278 -10.42 11.16 20.84
C ILE A 278 -9.89 12.55 21.27
N ALA A 279 -9.05 13.19 20.46
CA ALA A 279 -8.52 14.54 20.72
C ALA A 279 -9.57 15.65 20.50
N ASP A 280 -10.50 15.45 19.57
CA ASP A 280 -11.60 16.39 19.26
C ASP A 280 -12.80 16.23 20.23
N VAL A 281 -12.73 15.37 21.25
CA VAL A 281 -13.76 15.32 22.30
C VAL A 281 -13.69 16.61 23.12
N GLU A 282 -14.57 17.56 22.79
CA GLU A 282 -14.82 18.75 23.60
C GLU A 282 -15.54 18.35 24.90
N GLY A 283 -14.90 18.63 26.04
CA GLY A 283 -15.48 18.44 27.36
C GLY A 283 -14.50 17.85 28.36
N GLN A 284 -14.57 18.32 29.60
CA GLN A 284 -13.84 17.76 30.74
C GLN A 284 -14.79 16.88 31.56
N GLY A 285 -14.26 15.80 32.15
CA GLY A 285 -15.02 14.96 33.09
C GLY A 285 -15.35 13.54 32.61
N PRO A 286 -16.03 12.75 33.46
CA PRO A 286 -16.20 11.30 33.28
C PRO A 286 -16.98 10.91 32.01
N GLN A 287 -17.95 11.73 31.57
CA GLN A 287 -18.69 11.46 30.34
C GLN A 287 -17.84 11.67 29.08
N ALA A 288 -16.91 12.63 29.09
CA ALA A 288 -15.96 12.83 27.99
C ALA A 288 -14.99 11.65 27.89
N SER A 289 -14.48 11.15 29.03
CA SER A 289 -13.64 9.95 29.06
C SER A 289 -14.35 8.67 28.61
N LEU A 290 -15.64 8.52 28.92
CA LEU A 290 -16.45 7.40 28.44
C LEU A 290 -16.71 7.47 26.95
N THR A 291 -17.06 8.66 26.44
CA THR A 291 -17.27 8.87 25.00
C THR A 291 -16.00 8.57 24.22
N LEU A 292 -14.86 8.98 24.78
CA LEU A 292 -13.52 8.73 24.26
C LEU A 292 -13.19 7.22 24.25
N LEU A 293 -13.46 6.49 25.34
CA LEU A 293 -13.23 5.04 25.41
C LEU A 293 -14.20 4.23 24.53
N ARG A 294 -15.47 4.64 24.45
CA ARG A 294 -16.49 4.03 23.58
C ARG A 294 -16.11 4.15 22.10
N ARG A 295 -15.63 5.32 21.69
CA ARG A 295 -15.15 5.55 20.32
C ARG A 295 -13.84 4.80 20.04
N ALA A 296 -12.89 4.83 20.98
CA ALA A 296 -11.61 4.14 20.83
C ALA A 296 -11.74 2.61 20.74
N ALA A 297 -12.64 2.02 21.52
CA ALA A 297 -12.87 0.59 21.53
C ALA A 297 -13.75 0.09 20.37
N GLY A 298 -14.37 1.01 19.61
CA GLY A 298 -15.26 0.68 18.49
C GLY A 298 -16.51 -0.12 18.88
N SER A 299 -16.81 -0.21 20.18
CA SER A 299 -17.90 -1.03 20.72
C SER A 299 -19.04 -0.14 21.22
N PRO A 300 -20.31 -0.47 20.90
CA PRO A 300 -21.45 0.23 21.46
C PRO A 300 -21.63 -0.05 22.96
N ASP A 301 -21.07 -1.15 23.48
CA ASP A 301 -21.27 -1.64 24.85
C ASP A 301 -20.08 -1.27 25.73
N VAL A 302 -20.14 -0.05 26.26
CA VAL A 302 -19.19 0.49 27.23
C VAL A 302 -19.95 0.88 28.50
N ILE A 303 -19.61 0.23 29.61
CA ILE A 303 -20.28 0.44 30.90
C ILE A 303 -19.32 1.16 31.83
N LEU A 304 -19.75 2.32 32.36
CA LEU A 304 -19.07 2.95 33.50
C LEU A 304 -19.51 2.22 34.76
N VAL A 305 -18.54 1.68 35.49
CA VAL A 305 -18.74 1.13 36.82
C VAL A 305 -18.25 2.18 37.81
N GLU A 306 -19.18 2.72 38.59
CA GLU A 306 -18.88 3.69 39.64
C GLU A 306 -18.65 2.99 40.99
N GLU A 307 -18.07 3.70 41.95
CA GLU A 307 -17.82 3.19 43.30
C GLU A 307 -19.08 2.64 43.99
N ALA A 308 -20.26 3.20 43.66
CA ALA A 308 -21.55 2.71 44.14
C ALA A 308 -21.90 1.30 43.64
N ASP A 309 -21.41 0.90 42.47
CA ASP A 309 -21.63 -0.44 41.89
C ASP A 309 -20.61 -1.47 42.43
N LEU A 310 -19.57 -0.99 43.12
CA LEU A 310 -18.46 -1.79 43.65
C LEU A 310 -18.52 -1.96 45.18
N MET A 311 -19.64 -1.59 45.82
CA MET A 311 -19.77 -1.55 47.28
C MET A 311 -19.57 -2.91 47.97
N ASP A 312 -19.81 -4.01 47.26
CA ASP A 312 -19.64 -5.37 47.78
C ASP A 312 -18.20 -5.89 47.63
N MET A 313 -17.27 -5.08 47.11
CA MET A 313 -15.89 -5.47 46.79
C MET A 313 -14.86 -4.78 47.70
N ASN A 314 -13.67 -5.38 47.83
CA ASN A 314 -12.56 -4.70 48.52
C ASN A 314 -11.92 -3.65 47.60
N LEU A 315 -12.37 -2.41 47.74
CA LEU A 315 -11.92 -1.29 46.92
C LEU A 315 -10.40 -1.04 47.01
N ASP A 316 -9.77 -1.36 48.13
CA ASP A 316 -8.32 -1.13 48.30
C ASP A 316 -7.49 -2.14 47.50
N ASP A 317 -7.89 -3.41 47.51
CA ASP A 317 -7.25 -4.47 46.71
C ASP A 317 -7.47 -4.22 45.21
N LEU A 318 -8.71 -3.88 44.82
CA LEU A 318 -9.06 -3.56 43.44
C LEU A 318 -8.25 -2.35 42.95
N ARG A 319 -8.12 -1.31 43.78
CA ARG A 319 -7.33 -0.11 43.46
C ARG A 319 -5.85 -0.47 43.31
N ALA A 320 -5.28 -1.32 44.17
CA ALA A 320 -3.89 -1.76 44.05
C ALA A 320 -3.65 -2.54 42.74
N SER A 321 -4.58 -3.43 42.38
CA SER A 321 -4.56 -4.23 41.15
C SER A 321 -4.58 -3.35 39.90
N PHE A 322 -5.52 -2.40 39.82
CA PHE A 322 -5.63 -1.46 38.70
C PHE A 322 -4.53 -0.37 38.68
N THR A 323 -3.89 -0.07 39.80
CA THR A 323 -2.74 0.85 39.82
C THR A 323 -1.51 0.20 39.21
N THR A 324 -1.33 -1.10 39.43
CA THR A 324 -0.21 -1.88 38.87
C THR A 324 -0.44 -2.14 37.38
N THR A 325 -1.66 -2.54 37.01
CA THR A 325 -2.04 -2.85 35.64
C THR A 325 -3.32 -2.09 35.27
N PRO A 326 -3.21 -0.90 34.67
CA PRO A 326 -4.35 0.01 34.44
C PRO A 326 -5.33 -0.44 33.36
N VAL A 327 -4.92 -1.39 32.51
CA VAL A 327 -5.78 -2.04 31.53
C VAL A 327 -5.62 -3.54 31.72
N GLN A 328 -6.68 -4.19 32.18
CA GLN A 328 -6.70 -5.64 32.40
C GLN A 328 -7.55 -6.33 31.34
N GLN A 329 -7.13 -7.54 30.96
CA GLN A 329 -7.81 -8.39 29.98
C GLN A 329 -8.36 -9.62 30.69
N LEU A 330 -9.51 -10.12 30.23
CA LEU A 330 -10.06 -11.38 30.71
C LEU A 330 -9.03 -12.52 30.57
N GLY A 331 -8.74 -13.21 31.67
CA GLY A 331 -7.76 -14.31 31.71
C GLY A 331 -6.29 -13.89 31.81
N ALA A 332 -5.98 -12.59 31.89
CA ALA A 332 -4.61 -12.10 32.07
C ALA A 332 -4.21 -11.92 33.54
N THR A 333 -5.15 -12.08 34.47
CA THR A 333 -4.94 -11.94 35.91
C THR A 333 -5.57 -13.09 36.67
N ASP A 334 -4.91 -13.55 37.73
CA ASP A 334 -5.44 -14.53 38.69
C ASP A 334 -6.29 -13.86 39.80
N ASP A 335 -6.51 -12.55 39.69
CA ASP A 335 -7.30 -11.77 40.64
C ASP A 335 -8.79 -12.12 40.53
N GLU A 336 -9.32 -12.79 41.57
CA GLU A 336 -10.70 -13.26 41.64
C GLU A 336 -11.71 -12.11 41.53
N GLN A 337 -11.40 -10.94 42.11
CA GLN A 337 -12.28 -9.78 42.07
C GLN A 337 -12.41 -9.20 40.65
N VAL A 338 -11.31 -9.14 39.90
CA VAL A 338 -11.31 -8.66 38.52
C VAL A 338 -12.01 -9.66 37.61
N ASN A 339 -11.76 -10.95 37.80
CA ASN A 339 -12.46 -12.00 37.04
C ASN A 339 -13.97 -12.00 37.30
N TRP A 340 -14.39 -11.73 38.54
CA TRP A 340 -15.80 -11.52 38.85
C TRP A 340 -16.40 -10.32 38.12
N LEU A 341 -15.68 -9.18 38.04
CA LEU A 341 -16.13 -8.01 37.28
C LEU A 341 -16.34 -8.32 35.80
N PHE A 342 -15.42 -9.06 35.18
CA PHE A 342 -15.58 -9.48 33.79
C PHE A 342 -16.82 -10.34 33.59
N ALA A 343 -17.06 -11.30 34.48
CA ALA A 343 -18.24 -12.16 34.41
C ALA A 343 -19.55 -11.39 34.67
N ARG A 344 -19.53 -10.42 35.60
CA ARG A 344 -20.71 -9.62 35.97
C ARG A 344 -21.17 -8.70 34.86
N PHE A 345 -20.24 -8.09 34.14
CA PHE A 345 -20.52 -7.07 33.10
C PHE A 345 -20.35 -7.59 31.67
N ASP A 346 -20.18 -8.91 31.49
CA ASP A 346 -19.91 -9.55 30.19
C ASP A 346 -18.82 -8.82 29.38
N ALA A 347 -17.72 -8.51 30.08
CA ALA A 347 -16.66 -7.66 29.57
C ALA A 347 -15.38 -8.44 29.26
N THR A 348 -14.64 -7.98 28.27
CA THR A 348 -13.35 -8.55 27.85
C THR A 348 -12.16 -7.75 28.36
N HIS A 349 -12.36 -6.44 28.59
CA HIS A 349 -11.33 -5.51 29.03
C HIS A 349 -11.87 -4.56 30.10
N ALA A 350 -11.04 -4.29 31.11
CA ALA A 350 -11.33 -3.38 32.22
C ALA A 350 -10.30 -2.26 32.21
N VAL A 351 -10.76 -1.01 32.14
CA VAL A 351 -9.91 0.18 32.00
C VAL A 351 -10.12 1.11 33.19
N PHE A 352 -9.04 1.35 33.94
CA PHE A 352 -9.08 2.20 35.13
C PHE A 352 -9.10 3.70 34.77
N LEU A 353 -10.06 4.46 35.30
CA LEU A 353 -10.20 5.90 35.04
C LEU A 353 -9.76 6.79 36.21
N SER A 354 -10.28 6.54 37.42
CA SER A 354 -9.98 7.35 38.61
C SER A 354 -9.99 6.49 39.87
N GLY A 355 -9.20 6.91 40.87
CA GLY A 355 -9.09 6.26 42.17
C GLY A 355 -10.00 6.83 43.26
N THR A 356 -10.43 8.08 43.13
CA THR A 356 -11.28 8.79 44.11
C THR A 356 -12.22 9.80 43.41
N PRO A 357 -13.51 9.49 43.22
CA PRO A 357 -14.13 8.18 43.45
C PRO A 357 -13.60 7.11 42.49
N MET A 358 -13.64 5.84 42.90
CA MET A 358 -13.17 4.74 42.07
C MET A 358 -14.08 4.60 40.84
N ARG A 359 -13.49 4.65 39.64
CA ARG A 359 -14.20 4.50 38.37
C ARG A 359 -13.44 3.58 37.44
N VAL A 360 -14.13 2.54 36.97
CA VAL A 360 -13.60 1.56 36.02
C VAL A 360 -14.55 1.48 34.82
N VAL A 361 -14.00 1.37 33.63
CA VAL A 361 -14.77 1.19 32.40
C VAL A 361 -14.65 -0.24 31.93
N MET A 362 -15.78 -0.89 31.77
CA MET A 362 -15.87 -2.25 31.25
C MET A 362 -16.20 -2.20 29.76
N LEU A 363 -15.40 -2.93 28.97
CA LEU A 363 -15.48 -2.96 27.51
C LEU A 363 -15.69 -4.40 27.03
N ASN A 364 -16.72 -4.61 26.21
CA ASN A 364 -16.87 -5.83 25.45
C ASN A 364 -16.39 -5.59 24.00
N SER A 365 -15.23 -6.14 23.65
CA SER A 365 -14.70 -6.09 22.29
C SER A 365 -13.84 -7.35 22.02
N PRO A 366 -14.46 -8.42 21.51
CA PRO A 366 -13.76 -9.68 21.25
C PRO A 366 -12.69 -9.56 20.16
N GLU A 367 -12.82 -8.60 19.23
CA GLU A 367 -11.81 -8.34 18.19
C GLU A 367 -10.50 -7.76 18.75
N ILE A 368 -10.56 -7.03 19.87
CA ILE A 368 -9.40 -6.42 20.53
C ILE A 368 -8.58 -7.47 21.30
N ALA A 369 -9.24 -8.52 21.81
CA ALA A 369 -8.59 -9.57 22.59
C ALA A 369 -7.57 -10.40 21.78
N ALA A 370 -7.64 -10.38 20.45
CA ALA A 370 -6.79 -11.20 19.58
C ALA A 370 -5.45 -10.55 19.17
N LEU A 371 -5.22 -9.25 19.46
CA LEU A 371 -4.05 -8.51 18.98
C LEU A 371 -3.31 -7.76 20.11
N ASP A 372 -2.11 -8.23 20.48
CA ASP A 372 -1.21 -7.64 21.49
C ASP A 372 -0.88 -6.15 21.25
N SER A 373 -0.85 -5.69 20.01
CA SER A 373 -0.62 -4.29 19.65
C SER A 373 -1.72 -3.35 20.17
N THR A 374 -2.92 -3.86 20.43
CA THR A 374 -4.10 -3.07 20.82
C THR A 374 -4.09 -2.74 22.31
N GLY A 375 -3.43 -3.55 23.14
CA GLY A 375 -3.23 -3.26 24.56
C GLY A 375 -2.37 -2.02 24.82
N ALA A 376 -1.44 -1.69 23.92
CA ALA A 376 -0.66 -0.45 23.99
C ALA A 376 -1.51 0.78 23.60
N ALA A 377 -2.37 0.64 22.58
CA ALA A 377 -3.30 1.69 22.17
C ALA A 377 -4.33 1.99 23.28
N LEU A 378 -4.95 0.95 23.86
CA LEU A 378 -5.87 1.10 24.99
C LEU A 378 -5.21 1.75 26.21
N ARG A 379 -3.95 1.42 26.50
CA ARG A 379 -3.17 2.10 27.56
C ARG A 379 -2.93 3.58 27.27
N ALA A 380 -2.67 3.95 26.01
CA ALA A 380 -2.53 5.35 25.62
C ALA A 380 -3.85 6.11 25.78
N VAL A 381 -4.96 5.52 25.32
CA VAL A 381 -6.31 6.07 25.46
C VAL A 381 -6.72 6.19 26.93
N GLN A 382 -6.41 5.20 27.76
CA GLN A 382 -6.63 5.23 29.21
C GLN A 382 -5.91 6.41 29.88
N ARG A 383 -4.66 6.68 29.50
CA ARG A 383 -3.92 7.83 30.04
C ARG A 383 -4.56 9.14 29.65
N MET A 384 -5.00 9.29 28.40
CA MET A 384 -5.73 10.49 27.94
C MET A 384 -7.05 10.66 28.69
N ALA A 385 -7.82 9.58 28.83
CA ALA A 385 -9.08 9.56 29.56
C ALA A 385 -8.90 10.01 31.02
N ARG A 386 -7.84 9.53 31.69
CA ARG A 386 -7.50 9.93 33.06
C ARG A 386 -7.14 11.41 33.18
N VAL A 387 -6.43 11.98 32.20
CA VAL A 387 -6.13 13.42 32.16
C VAL A 387 -7.40 14.26 32.06
N LEU A 388 -8.39 13.84 31.25
CA LEU A 388 -9.67 14.54 31.13
C LEU A 388 -10.53 14.47 32.41
N VAL A 389 -10.44 13.37 33.16
CA VAL A 389 -11.14 13.22 34.44
C VAL A 389 -10.48 14.09 35.51
N ASN A 390 -9.14 14.07 35.60
CA ASN A 390 -8.41 14.85 36.59
C ASN A 390 -8.47 16.36 36.31
N GLY A 391 -8.47 16.76 35.03
CA GLY A 391 -8.60 18.16 34.64
C GLY A 391 -9.96 18.79 34.95
N ALA A 392 -11.00 17.98 35.18
CA ALA A 392 -12.31 18.44 35.64
C ALA A 392 -12.42 18.62 37.16
N GLN A 393 -11.43 18.11 37.91
CA GLN A 393 -11.39 18.15 39.38
C GLN A 393 -10.45 19.24 39.92
N ALA A 394 -9.74 19.95 39.05
CA ALA A 394 -8.92 21.13 39.35
C ALA A 394 -9.66 22.39 38.94
#